data_AF-A0AAN8R2L7-F1
#
_entry.id   AF-A0AAN8R2L7-F1
#
_cell.length_a   1.000
_cell.length_b   1.000
_cell.length_c   1.000
_cell.angle_alpha   90.00
_cell.angle_beta   90.00
_cell.angle_gamma   90.00
#
_symmetry.space_group_name_H-M   'P 1'
#
loop_
_entity.id
_entity.type
_entity.pdbx_description
1 polymer ?
#
loop_
_entity_poly.entity_id
_entity_poly.type
_entity_poly.pdbx_seq_one_letter_code
_entity_poly.pdbx_strand_id
1 'polypeptide(L)'
;MNREALNALKHEIASEEKVKVCFGNMFIKFPKAKTKEMIQRDQEQLDKEINNLRQALKDKLNRLNELQGKPELTGYNLSPLSSDEVRSINHLMKR
;
A
#
# COMPACT_ATOMS: atom_id res chain seq x y z
N MET A 1 0.06 -11.36 -1.58
CA MET A 1 0.32 -12.37 -0.52
C MET A 1 0.28 -11.77 0.87
N ASN A 2 0.96 -10.65 1.15
CA ASN A 2 0.96 -10.00 2.47
C ASN A 2 -0.45 -9.70 3.02
N ARG A 3 -1.36 -9.21 2.18
CA ARG A 3 -2.77 -9.01 2.54
C ARG A 3 -3.50 -10.29 2.99
N GLU A 4 -3.32 -11.39 2.26
CA GLU A 4 -3.94 -12.68 2.60
C GLU A 4 -3.30 -13.28 3.86
N ALA A 5 -1.99 -13.14 4.03
CA ALA A 5 -1.29 -13.54 5.24
C ALA A 5 -1.78 -12.76 6.48
N LEU A 6 -1.99 -11.44 6.35
CA LEU A 6 -2.60 -10.63 7.42
C LEU A 6 -4.01 -11.10 7.77
N ASN A 7 -4.82 -11.49 6.79
CA ASN A 7 -6.16 -12.01 7.03
C ASN A 7 -6.11 -13.37 7.74
N ALA A 8 -5.23 -14.28 7.33
CA ALA A 8 -5.03 -15.55 8.03
C ALA A 8 -4.62 -15.34 9.50
N LEU A 9 -3.70 -14.40 9.77
CA LEU A 9 -3.29 -14.07 11.13
C LEU A 9 -4.40 -13.40 11.96
N LYS A 10 -5.46 -12.83 11.37
CA LYS A 10 -6.57 -12.23 12.14
C LYS A 10 -7.51 -13.27 12.75
N HIS A 11 -7.59 -14.49 12.19
CA HIS A 11 -8.61 -15.47 12.57
C HIS A 11 -8.21 -16.43 13.70
N GLU A 12 -6.94 -16.52 14.07
CA GLU A 12 -6.50 -17.39 15.19
C GLU A 12 -6.54 -16.65 16.56
N ILE A 13 -6.95 -17.35 17.61
CA ILE A 13 -7.46 -16.76 18.86
C ILE A 13 -6.35 -16.34 19.86
N ALA A 14 -5.14 -16.90 19.76
CA ALA A 14 -4.07 -16.63 20.74
C ALA A 14 -2.94 -15.75 20.15
N SER A 15 -2.55 -14.70 20.88
CA SER A 15 -1.43 -13.80 20.51
C SER A 15 -0.04 -14.40 20.77
N GLU A 16 0.03 -15.40 21.67
CA GLU A 16 1.25 -16.09 22.10
C GLU A 16 1.68 -17.22 21.15
N GLU A 17 0.83 -17.57 20.18
CA GLU A 17 1.13 -18.60 19.20
C GLU A 17 2.29 -18.14 18.28
N LYS A 18 3.24 -19.06 18.06
CA LYS A 18 4.39 -18.81 17.18
C LYS A 18 4.06 -19.29 15.78
N VAL A 19 4.18 -18.39 14.80
CA VAL A 19 3.98 -18.69 13.38
C VAL A 19 5.33 -18.83 12.67
N LYS A 20 5.38 -19.71 11.66
CA LYS A 20 6.57 -19.86 10.81
C LYS A 20 6.51 -18.83 9.69
N VAL A 21 7.55 -18.03 9.56
CA VAL A 21 7.74 -17.05 8.50
C VAL A 21 8.87 -17.53 7.60
N CYS A 22 8.69 -17.43 6.29
CA CYS A 22 9.74 -17.71 5.31
C CYS A 22 10.57 -16.44 5.08
N PHE A 23 11.88 -16.53 5.28
CA PHE A 23 12.84 -15.46 5.00
C PHE A 23 13.92 -16.00 4.07
N GLY A 24 13.88 -15.62 2.80
CA GLY A 24 14.75 -16.20 1.76
C GLY A 24 14.49 -17.70 1.60
N ASN A 25 15.47 -18.52 1.99
CA ASN A 25 15.38 -19.99 2.00
C ASN A 25 15.22 -20.59 3.41
N MET A 26 15.02 -19.76 4.44
CA MET A 26 14.92 -20.19 5.83
C MET A 26 13.50 -20.03 6.38
N PHE A 27 13.10 -20.91 7.28
CA PHE A 27 11.85 -20.77 8.05
C PHE A 27 12.17 -20.41 9.50
N ILE A 28 11.69 -19.25 9.95
CA ILE A 28 11.94 -18.73 11.30
C ILE A 28 10.62 -18.64 12.06
N LYS A 29 10.61 -19.05 13.33
CA LYS A 29 9.42 -18.92 14.19
C LYS A 29 9.42 -17.57 14.88
N PHE A 30 8.38 -16.77 14.63
CA PHE A 30 8.16 -15.50 15.34
C PHE A 30 6.84 -15.55 16.10
N PRO A 31 6.72 -14.80 17.21
CA PRO A 31 5.42 -14.53 17.81
C PRO A 31 4.48 -13.92 16.77
N LYS A 32 3.21 -14.31 16.83
CA LYS A 32 2.19 -13.82 15.93
C LYS A 32 2.08 -12.29 15.87
N ALA A 33 2.12 -11.65 17.04
CA ALA A 33 2.07 -10.18 17.14
C ALA A 33 3.21 -9.53 16.34
N LYS A 34 4.43 -10.07 16.47
CA LYS A 34 5.60 -9.56 15.74
C LYS A 34 5.49 -9.78 14.24
N THR A 35 5.00 -10.96 13.84
CA THR A 35 4.78 -11.30 12.42
C THR A 35 3.75 -10.38 11.78
N LYS A 36 2.65 -10.07 12.49
CA LYS A 36 1.63 -9.12 12.01
C LYS A 36 2.22 -7.73 11.80
N GLU A 37 3.01 -7.23 12.76
CA GLU A 37 3.71 -5.94 12.64
C GLU A 37 4.66 -5.92 11.44
N MET A 38 5.43 -6.98 11.23
CA MET A 38 6.35 -7.10 10.09
C MET A 38 5.60 -7.04 8.75
N ILE A 39 4.57 -7.87 8.57
CA ILE A 39 3.82 -7.91 7.30
C ILE A 39 3.11 -6.58 7.04
N GLN A 40 2.63 -5.90 8.09
CA GLN A 40 2.02 -4.58 7.97
C GLN A 40 3.02 -3.52 7.48
N ARG A 41 4.23 -3.50 8.04
CA ARG A 41 5.30 -2.60 7.58
C ARG A 41 5.73 -2.88 6.14
N ASP A 42 5.83 -4.17 5.79
CA ASP A 42 6.17 -4.56 4.41
C ASP A 42 5.09 -4.05 3.43
N GLN A 43 3.80 -4.16 3.82
CA GLN A 43 2.70 -3.63 3.02
C GLN A 43 2.80 -2.11 2.84
N GLU A 44 3.09 -1.37 3.91
CA GLU A 44 3.27 0.09 3.86
C GLU A 44 4.46 0.50 2.97
N GLN A 45 5.57 -0.24 3.04
CA GLN A 45 6.72 0.00 2.20
C GLN A 45 6.40 -0.26 0.72
N LEU A 46 5.74 -1.38 0.41
CA LEU A 46 5.31 -1.70 -0.95
C LEU A 46 4.37 -0.63 -1.52
N ASP A 47 3.40 -0.17 -0.73
CA ASP A 47 2.47 0.87 -1.16
C ASP A 47 3.20 2.19 -1.45
N LYS A 48 4.20 2.55 -0.64
CA LYS A 48 5.07 3.71 -0.87
C LYS A 48 5.88 3.57 -2.16
N GLU A 49 6.49 2.41 -2.39
CA GLU A 49 7.29 2.14 -3.60
C GLU A 49 6.41 2.16 -4.86
N ILE A 50 5.21 1.57 -4.81
CA ILE A 50 4.23 1.62 -5.91
C ILE A 50 3.89 3.07 -6.26
N ASN A 51 3.62 3.90 -5.26
CA ASN A 51 3.28 5.31 -5.49
C ASN A 51 4.46 6.09 -6.07
N ASN A 52 5.68 5.87 -5.56
CA ASN A 52 6.89 6.49 -6.09
C ASN A 52 7.14 6.07 -7.55
N LEU A 53 6.98 4.79 -7.87
CA LEU A 53 7.12 4.27 -9.24
C LEU A 53 6.09 4.91 -10.19
N ARG A 54 4.84 5.03 -9.76
CA ARG A 54 3.79 5.70 -10.53
C ARG A 54 4.12 7.17 -10.77
N GLN A 55 4.62 7.88 -9.76
CA GLN A 55 5.00 9.29 -9.92
C GLN A 55 6.17 9.44 -10.88
N ALA A 56 7.24 8.66 -10.70
CA ALA A 56 8.40 8.67 -11.59
C ALA A 56 8.04 8.34 -13.04
N LEU A 57 7.06 7.46 -13.27
CA LEU A 57 6.56 7.16 -14.61
C LEU A 57 5.86 8.38 -15.24
N LYS A 58 5.02 9.09 -14.48
CA LYS A 58 4.36 10.33 -14.96
C LYS A 58 5.38 11.39 -15.35
N ASP A 59 6.37 11.62 -14.48
CA ASP A 59 7.41 12.62 -14.72
C ASP A 59 8.22 12.29 -15.99
N LYS A 60 8.60 11.03 -16.16
CA LYS A 60 9.31 10.56 -17.38
C LYS A 60 8.46 10.70 -18.65
N LEU A 61 7.16 10.43 -18.55
CA LEU A 61 6.25 10.53 -19.70
C LEU A 61 6.01 11.99 -20.08
N ASN A 62 5.80 12.88 -19.10
CA ASN A 62 5.69 14.31 -19.35
C ASN A 62 6.96 14.85 -20.01
N ARG A 63 8.14 14.46 -19.51
CA ARG A 63 9.42 14.82 -20.15
C ARG A 63 9.53 14.33 -21.59
N LEU A 64 9.03 13.12 -21.88
CA LEU A 64 9.00 12.61 -23.26
C LEU A 64 8.05 13.42 -24.15
N ASN A 65 6.87 13.79 -23.64
CA ASN A 65 5.91 14.62 -24.38
C ASN A 65 6.48 16.00 -24.69
N GLU A 66 7.13 16.66 -23.73
CA GLU A 66 7.83 17.93 -23.93
C GLU A 66 8.82 17.83 -25.11
N LEU A 67 9.67 16.79 -25.11
CA LEU A 67 10.66 16.56 -26.17
C LEU A 67 10.01 16.27 -27.54
N GLN A 68 8.79 15.75 -27.56
CA GLN A 68 8.02 15.47 -28.77
C GLN A 68 7.11 16.65 -29.19
N GLY A 69 7.10 17.77 -28.44
CA GLY A 69 6.19 18.89 -28.68
C GLY A 69 4.71 18.55 -28.43
N LYS A 70 4.42 17.51 -27.65
CA LYS A 70 3.07 17.10 -27.25
C LYS A 70 2.67 17.80 -25.94
N PRO A 71 1.38 18.07 -25.74
CA PRO A 71 0.91 18.63 -24.47
C PRO A 71 1.17 17.68 -23.29
N GLU A 72 1.30 18.24 -22.10
CA GLU A 72 1.41 17.47 -20.86
C GLU A 72 0.15 16.61 -20.62
N LEU A 73 0.33 15.51 -19.89
CA LEU A 73 -0.77 14.65 -19.50
C LEU A 73 -1.66 15.34 -18.45
N THR A 74 -2.88 15.70 -18.84
CA THR A 74 -3.90 16.25 -17.92
C THR A 74 -4.69 15.14 -17.23
N GLY A 75 -5.12 15.38 -15.99
CA GLY A 75 -6.00 14.46 -15.25
C GLY A 75 -5.33 13.26 -14.56
N TYR A 76 -4.03 13.03 -14.78
CA TYR A 76 -3.31 11.92 -14.14
C TYR A 76 -2.79 12.24 -12.73
N ASN A 77 -2.89 13.48 -12.27
CA ASN A 77 -2.41 13.93 -10.95
C ASN A 77 -3.50 13.88 -9.86
N LEU A 78 -4.45 12.97 -9.99
CA LEU A 78 -5.51 12.76 -9.00
C LEU A 78 -5.09 11.67 -8.01
N SER A 79 -5.29 11.96 -6.73
CA SER A 79 -5.22 10.98 -5.65
C SER A 79 -6.64 10.57 -5.24
N PRO A 80 -6.88 9.29 -4.94
CA PRO A 80 -8.16 8.88 -4.37
C PRO A 80 -8.36 9.57 -3.02
N LEU A 81 -9.60 9.96 -2.71
CA LEU A 81 -9.96 10.51 -1.41
C LEU A 81 -9.75 9.46 -0.33
N SER A 82 -9.17 9.88 0.79
CA SER A 82 -9.09 9.09 2.02
C SER A 82 -10.48 8.85 2.62
N SER A 83 -10.60 7.82 3.46
CA SER A 83 -11.86 7.51 4.14
C SER A 83 -12.37 8.66 5.01
N ASP A 84 -11.47 9.49 5.54
CA ASP A 84 -11.81 10.66 6.34
C ASP A 84 -12.34 11.80 5.47
N GLU A 85 -11.72 12.04 4.31
CA GLU A 85 -12.22 13.01 3.33
C GLU A 85 -13.60 12.62 2.80
N VAL A 86 -13.80 11.34 2.49
CA VAL A 86 -15.12 10.82 2.06
C VAL A 86 -16.17 10.98 3.17
N ARG A 87 -15.82 10.74 4.44
CA ARG A 87 -16.74 10.94 5.57
C ARG A 87 -17.13 12.40 5.74
N SER A 88 -16.17 13.32 5.67
CA SER A 88 -16.40 14.76 5.74
C SER A 88 -17.32 15.25 4.63
N ILE A 89 -17.10 14.81 3.38
CA ILE A 89 -17.97 15.16 2.24
C ILE A 89 -19.39 14.63 2.46
N ASN A 90 -19.56 13.40 2.93
CA ASN A 90 -20.88 12.83 3.23
C ASN A 90 -21.60 13.61 4.34
N HIS A 91 -20.89 14.11 5.34
CA HIS A 91 -21.47 14.96 6.38
C HIS A 91 -21.92 16.32 5.82
N LEU A 92 -21.16 16.89 4.88
CA LEU A 92 -21.50 18.16 4.22
C LEU A 92 -22.71 18.02 3.27
N MET A 93 -22.81 16.91 2.54
CA MET A 93 -23.90 16.68 1.57
C MET A 93 -25.23 16.23 2.19
N LYS A 94 -25.25 15.84 3.48
CA LYS A 94 -26.48 15.44 4.21
C LYS A 94 -27.19 16.61 4.93
N ARG A 95 -26.83 17.86 4.62
CA ARG A 95 -27.53 19.07 5.09
C ARG A 95 -28.53 19.57 4.05
#